data_AF-A0A2V9U0S4-F1
#
_entry.id   AF-A0A2V9U0S4-F1
#
_cell.length_a   1.000
_cell.length_b   1.000
_cell.length_c   1.000
_cell.angle_alpha   90.00
_cell.angle_beta   90.00
_cell.angle_gamma   90.00
#
_symmetry.space_group_name_H-M   'P 1'
#
loop_
_entity.id
_entity.type
_entity.pdbx_description
1 polymer ?
#
loop_
_entity_poly.entity_id
_entity_poly.type
_entity_poly.pdbx_seq_one_letter_code
_entity_poly.pdbx_strand_id
1 'polypeptide(L)'
;PPSCPQSKDGMVTALRIFRPPAFATVSMRDGVPARITCPKRKQIDGEILWGAGPWRSSGDWWEREGWSRDEWDIAVQQESGIALYRLVRDLLSGRWFVEGTYD
;
A
#
# COMPACT_ATOMS: atom_id res chain seq x y z
N PRO A 1 7.35 14.16 45.74
CA PRO A 1 6.19 13.73 44.93
C PRO A 1 6.67 12.70 43.90
N PRO A 2 5.97 11.58 43.68
CA PRO A 2 6.39 10.60 42.67
C PRO A 2 6.18 11.19 41.27
N SER A 3 7.16 10.97 40.40
CA SER A 3 7.17 11.39 39.00
C SER A 3 6.03 10.73 38.23
N CYS A 4 5.33 11.52 37.41
CA CYS A 4 4.33 11.00 36.46
C CYS A 4 4.95 9.91 35.58
N PRO A 5 4.26 8.78 35.34
CA PRO A 5 4.70 7.80 34.36
C PRO A 5 4.71 8.46 32.99
N GLN A 6 5.87 8.41 32.33
CA GLN A 6 6.04 8.88 30.96
C GLN A 6 5.09 8.09 30.07
N SER A 7 4.20 8.81 29.37
CA SER A 7 3.36 8.26 28.31
C SER A 7 4.26 7.54 27.30
N LYS A 8 4.01 6.25 27.07
CA LYS A 8 4.52 5.60 25.86
C LYS A 8 3.80 6.29 24.70
N ASP A 9 4.48 7.20 24.02
CA ASP A 9 4.04 7.70 22.73
C ASP A 9 3.82 6.49 21.83
N GLY A 10 2.54 6.12 21.67
CA GLY A 10 2.14 5.13 20.70
C GLY A 10 2.47 5.73 19.35
N MET A 11 3.43 5.13 18.63
CA MET A 11 3.73 5.49 17.26
C MET A 11 2.43 5.38 16.46
N VAL A 12 1.81 6.51 16.13
CA VAL A 12 0.61 6.56 15.30
C VAL A 12 1.09 6.29 13.89
N THR A 13 0.78 5.12 13.37
CA THR A 13 1.07 4.81 11.97
C THR A 13 0.03 5.51 11.08
N ALA A 14 0.50 6.38 10.19
CA ALA A 14 -0.36 7.13 9.27
C ALA A 14 -0.09 6.75 7.81
N LEU A 15 -1.15 6.70 7.00
CA LEU A 15 -1.00 6.52 5.55
C LEU A 15 -0.71 7.86 4.87
N ARG A 16 0.49 8.02 4.31
CA ARG A 16 0.88 9.18 3.51
C ARG A 16 0.66 8.92 2.03
N ILE A 17 -0.40 9.55 1.50
CA ILE A 17 -0.82 9.40 0.10
C ILE A 17 0.17 10.07 -0.85
N PHE A 18 0.62 9.32 -1.85
CA PHE A 18 1.39 9.83 -2.97
C PHE A 18 0.48 10.57 -3.94
N ARG A 19 0.83 11.81 -4.28
CA ARG A 19 0.14 12.60 -5.29
C ARG A 19 1.11 13.05 -6.40
N PRO A 20 0.97 12.54 -7.63
CA PRO A 20 0.05 11.47 -8.04
C PRO A 20 0.42 10.09 -7.44
N PRO A 21 -0.51 9.12 -7.42
CA PRO A 21 -0.19 7.73 -7.07
C PRO A 21 0.95 7.18 -7.92
N ALA A 22 1.78 6.33 -7.34
CA ALA A 22 2.94 5.79 -8.03
C ALA A 22 2.53 4.58 -8.89
N PHE A 23 2.65 4.69 -10.21
CA PHE A 23 2.40 3.55 -11.09
C PHE A 23 3.32 2.37 -10.78
N ALA A 24 2.76 1.17 -10.78
CA ALA A 24 3.46 -0.06 -10.46
C ALA A 24 3.16 -1.18 -11.46
N THR A 25 4.07 -2.13 -11.54
CA THR A 25 3.85 -3.47 -12.08
C THR A 25 3.96 -4.45 -10.93
N VAL A 26 3.01 -5.40 -10.85
CA VAL A 26 2.95 -6.39 -9.77
C VAL A 26 2.92 -7.78 -10.37
N SER A 27 3.80 -8.66 -9.89
CA SER A 27 3.71 -10.09 -10.17
C SER A 27 2.89 -10.77 -9.07
N MET A 28 1.95 -11.63 -9.47
CA MET A 28 1.14 -12.43 -8.56
C MET A 28 1.72 -13.84 -8.43
N ARG A 29 1.62 -14.44 -7.24
CA ARG A 29 1.89 -15.86 -6.99
C ARG A 29 0.73 -16.43 -6.20
N ASP A 30 0.12 -17.51 -6.67
CA ASP A 30 -1.00 -18.18 -6.00
C ASP A 30 -2.16 -17.24 -5.60
N GLY A 31 -2.43 -16.22 -6.44
CA GLY A 31 -3.50 -15.25 -6.19
C GLY A 31 -3.14 -14.09 -5.25
N VAL A 32 -1.91 -14.04 -4.71
CA VAL A 32 -1.44 -12.94 -3.86
C VAL A 32 -0.31 -12.14 -4.54
N PRO A 33 -0.19 -10.82 -4.25
CA PRO A 33 0.94 -10.02 -4.71
C PRO A 33 2.27 -10.55 -4.17
N ALA A 34 3.26 -10.77 -5.05
CA ALA A 34 4.55 -11.38 -4.68
C ALA A 34 5.76 -10.46 -4.91
N ARG A 35 5.69 -9.55 -5.89
CA ARG A 35 6.75 -8.57 -6.16
C ARG A 35 6.14 -7.33 -6.75
N ILE A 36 6.72 -6.18 -6.40
CA ILE A 36 6.34 -4.88 -6.93
C ILE A 36 7.51 -4.20 -7.63
N THR A 37 7.23 -3.45 -8.68
CA THR A 37 8.20 -2.63 -9.40
C THR A 37 7.55 -1.32 -9.83
N CYS A 38 8.17 -0.20 -9.48
CA CYS A 38 7.76 1.16 -9.77
C CYS A 38 8.82 1.83 -10.66
N PRO A 39 8.58 1.98 -11.98
CA PRO A 39 9.57 2.54 -12.91
C PRO A 39 10.09 3.93 -12.53
N LYS A 40 9.24 4.77 -11.91
CA LYS A 40 9.56 6.15 -11.53
C LYS A 40 10.03 6.31 -10.07
N ARG A 41 9.95 5.25 -9.25
CA ARG A 41 10.25 5.30 -7.80
C ARG A 41 10.90 4.00 -7.36
N LYS A 42 12.20 3.87 -7.65
CA LYS A 42 12.97 2.64 -7.39
C LYS A 42 13.04 2.24 -5.92
N GLN A 43 12.84 3.17 -4.99
CA GLN A 43 12.78 2.89 -3.55
C GLN A 43 11.54 2.07 -3.13
N ILE A 44 10.58 1.83 -4.02
CA ILE A 44 9.39 1.01 -3.78
C ILE A 44 9.58 -0.41 -4.33
N ASP A 45 10.54 -0.62 -5.25
CA ASP A 45 10.78 -1.92 -5.89
C ASP A 45 11.19 -2.94 -4.83
N GLY A 46 10.64 -4.15 -4.88
CA GLY A 46 11.02 -5.19 -3.92
C GLY A 46 10.12 -6.42 -3.93
N GLU A 47 10.55 -7.42 -3.17
CA GLU A 47 9.75 -8.60 -2.85
C GLU A 47 8.68 -8.23 -1.83
N ILE A 48 7.46 -8.70 -2.05
CA ILE A 48 6.35 -8.55 -1.11
C ILE A 48 6.44 -9.73 -0.15
N LEU A 49 6.85 -9.44 1.08
CA LEU A 49 7.01 -10.44 2.14
C LEU A 49 5.68 -10.85 2.76
N TRP A 50 4.73 -9.93 2.76
CA TRP A 50 3.41 -10.13 3.33
C TRP A 50 2.40 -9.14 2.71
N GLY A 51 1.14 -9.54 2.66
CA GLY A 51 0.04 -8.66 2.26
C GLY A 51 -1.26 -9.00 3.00
N ALA A 52 -2.00 -7.97 3.40
CA ALA A 52 -3.39 -8.05 3.82
C ALA A 52 -4.31 -7.50 2.72
N GLY A 53 -5.47 -8.13 2.55
CA GLY A 53 -6.42 -7.84 1.46
C GLY A 53 -6.60 -9.06 0.53
N PRO A 54 -7.21 -8.88 -0.65
CA PRO A 54 -7.74 -7.62 -1.16
C PRO A 54 -8.97 -7.15 -0.40
N TRP A 55 -9.00 -5.88 -0.01
CA TRP A 55 -10.25 -5.21 0.34
C TRP A 55 -10.83 -4.61 -0.94
N ARG A 56 -12.08 -4.95 -1.21
CA ARG A 56 -12.77 -4.45 -2.40
C ARG A 56 -13.58 -3.22 -2.04
N SER A 57 -13.23 -2.08 -2.62
CA SER A 57 -13.99 -0.84 -2.52
C SER A 57 -14.68 -0.57 -3.86
N SER A 58 -15.93 -0.11 -3.82
CA SER A 58 -16.56 0.54 -4.97
C SER A 58 -16.14 2.01 -4.93
N GLY A 59 -15.34 2.44 -5.90
CA GLY A 59 -14.96 3.83 -6.07
C GLY A 59 -16.21 4.72 -6.10
N ASP A 60 -16.06 5.90 -5.50
CA ASP A 60 -17.00 7.02 -5.42
C ASP A 60 -18.47 6.72 -5.77
N TRP A 61 -19.32 6.82 -4.75
CA TRP A 61 -20.77 6.53 -4.80
C TRP A 61 -21.57 7.33 -5.85
N TRP A 62 -20.96 8.32 -6.50
CA TRP A 62 -21.57 9.14 -7.56
C TRP A 62 -21.16 8.76 -8.99
N GLU A 63 -20.15 7.91 -9.20
CA GLU A 63 -19.73 7.52 -10.55
C GLU A 63 -20.56 6.34 -11.08
N ARG A 64 -21.16 6.51 -12.27
CA ARG A 64 -22.07 5.54 -12.92
C ARG A 64 -21.41 4.20 -13.25
N GLU A 65 -20.09 4.16 -13.29
CA GLU A 65 -19.25 3.01 -13.60
C GLU A 65 -18.43 2.67 -12.34
N GLY A 66 -19.08 2.18 -11.29
CA GLY A 66 -18.46 1.98 -9.97
C GLY A 66 -17.09 1.31 -10.07
N TRP A 67 -16.02 2.06 -9.80
CA TRP A 67 -14.65 1.58 -9.95
C TRP A 67 -14.35 0.59 -8.83
N SER A 68 -14.53 -0.70 -9.08
CA SER A 68 -14.14 -1.71 -8.11
C SER A 68 -12.60 -1.73 -8.02
N ARG A 69 -12.05 -1.28 -6.90
CA ARG A 69 -10.61 -1.33 -6.62
C ARG A 69 -10.35 -2.49 -5.68
N ASP A 70 -9.33 -3.28 -5.97
CA ASP A 70 -8.74 -4.19 -4.98
C ASP A 70 -7.58 -3.49 -4.30
N GLU A 71 -7.60 -3.44 -2.97
CA GLU A 71 -6.59 -2.76 -2.16
C GLU A 71 -5.88 -3.75 -1.25
N TRP A 72 -4.57 -3.61 -1.13
CA TRP A 72 -3.73 -4.39 -0.23
C TRP A 72 -2.83 -3.48 0.60
N ASP A 73 -2.63 -3.86 1.85
CA ASP A 73 -1.50 -3.35 2.64
C ASP A 73 -0.39 -4.37 2.54
N ILE A 74 0.75 -3.95 1.99
CA ILE A 74 1.87 -4.83 1.67
C ILE A 74 3.12 -4.43 2.45
N ALA A 75 3.86 -5.45 2.89
CA ALA A 75 5.20 -5.31 3.43
C ALA A 75 6.21 -5.67 2.35
N VAL A 76 7.07 -4.72 2.00
CA VAL A 76 8.06 -4.87 0.94
C VAL A 76 9.46 -4.86 1.54
N GLN A 77 10.26 -5.86 1.18
CA GLN A 77 11.68 -5.89 1.53
C GLN A 77 12.41 -4.77 0.80
N GLN A 78 13.07 -3.91 1.56
CA GLN A 78 13.95 -2.83 1.09
C GLN A 78 15.37 -3.08 1.62
N GLU A 79 16.35 -2.34 1.09
CA GLU A 79 17.74 -2.41 1.55
C GLU A 79 17.89 -2.08 3.04
N SER A 80 17.10 -1.12 3.53
CA SER A 80 17.14 -0.62 4.92
C SER A 80 16.22 -1.35 5.89
N GLY A 81 15.45 -2.35 5.43
CA GLY A 81 14.47 -3.05 6.26
C GLY A 81 13.18 -3.34 5.52
N ILE A 82 12.04 -3.20 6.20
CA ILE A 82 10.71 -3.44 5.64
C ILE A 82 9.97 -2.11 5.53
N ALA A 83 9.42 -1.82 4.36
CA ALA A 83 8.54 -0.68 4.14
C ALA A 83 7.11 -1.16 3.91
N LEU A 84 6.14 -0.42 4.45
CA LEU A 84 4.72 -0.72 4.31
C LEU A 84 4.08 0.24 3.31
N TYR A 85 3.31 -0.32 2.37
CA TYR A 85 2.63 0.46 1.34
C TYR A 85 1.17 0.04 1.17
N ARG A 86 0.34 0.99 0.70
CA ARG A 86 -0.97 0.66 0.14
C ARG A 86 -0.86 0.44 -1.36
N LEU A 87 -1.05 -0.81 -1.77
CA LEU A 87 -1.11 -1.23 -3.17
C LEU A 87 -2.55 -1.29 -3.63
N VAL A 88 -2.83 -0.77 -4.83
CA VAL A 88 -4.17 -0.76 -5.40
C VAL A 88 -4.14 -1.29 -6.83
N ARG A 89 -5.08 -2.17 -7.15
CA ARG A 89 -5.42 -2.57 -8.51
C ARG A 89 -6.78 -1.99 -8.87
N ASP A 90 -6.80 -1.16 -9.89
CA ASP A 90 -8.03 -0.78 -10.56
C ASP A 90 -8.51 -1.97 -11.41
N LEU A 91 -9.69 -2.51 -11.10
CA LEU A 91 -10.21 -3.69 -11.81
C LEU A 91 -10.78 -3.37 -13.19
N LEU A 92 -11.12 -2.11 -13.48
CA LEU A 92 -11.62 -1.70 -14.79
C LEU A 92 -10.47 -1.57 -15.78
N SER A 93 -9.40 -0.85 -15.39
CA SER A 93 -8.24 -0.66 -16.25
C SER A 93 -7.18 -1.75 -16.13
N GLY A 94 -7.25 -2.57 -15.07
CA GLY A 94 -6.26 -3.59 -14.73
C GLY A 94 -4.94 -3.01 -14.22
N ARG A 95 -4.83 -1.70 -14.06
CA ARG A 95 -3.59 -0.99 -13.70
C ARG A 95 -3.33 -1.04 -12.21
N TRP A 96 -2.05 -1.10 -11.87
CA TRP A 96 -1.57 -1.12 -10.49
C TRP A 96 -0.94 0.22 -10.09
N PHE A 97 -1.17 0.61 -8.85
CA PHE A 97 -0.66 1.83 -8.25
C PHE A 97 -0.29 1.61 -6.79
N VAL A 98 0.79 2.22 -6.34
CA VAL A 98 1.02 2.44 -4.92
C VAL A 98 0.41 3.79 -4.56
N GLU A 99 -0.59 3.74 -3.68
CA GLU A 99 -1.34 4.91 -3.26
C GLU A 99 -0.62 5.69 -2.18
N GLY A 100 0.13 5.02 -1.31
CA GLY A 100 0.89 5.68 -0.25
C GLY A 100 1.79 4.73 0.54
N THR A 101 2.52 5.30 1.49
CA THR A 101 3.37 4.60 2.45
C THR A 101 2.84 4.80 3.87
N TYR A 102 3.06 3.83 4.73
CA TYR A 102 2.84 3.99 6.17
C TYR A 102 4.11 4.50 6.83
N ASP A 103 3.99 5.51 7.70
CA ASP A 103 5.08 6.04 8.53
C ASP A 103 4.62 6.41 9.95
#